data_AF-A0A816LJK4-F1
#
_entry.id   AF-A0A816LJK4-F1
#
_cell.length_a   1.000
_cell.length_b   1.000
_cell.length_c   1.000
_cell.angle_alpha   90.00
_cell.angle_beta   90.00
_cell.angle_gamma   90.00
#
_symmetry.space_group_name_H-M   'P 1'
#
loop_
_entity.id
_entity.type
_entity.pdbx_description
1 polymer ?
#
loop_
_entity_poly.entity_id
_entity_poly.type
_entity_poly.pdbx_seq_one_letter_code
_entity_poly.pdbx_strand_id
1 'polypeptide(L)'
;LLYRFHSIGHLICFSGCDGDLGLNWSAYSGRVGYLWACLFVNKCVGAETLISVLRQVTEEIIKEGRSMAKNGNSPLMFQWYGQRYWGAAHGLAGIMHVLMDVQLKPDVAEDVRGTLKYIINNRFPNGNYPASEEDRRRDFLVHWCHGAPGTLVKAAEVFGEREFLEAGEAAAEVVWNRGLLKQVGICHGISGNAYVSLSLYRATGRNEYLHQAKAFASFLLDKGHKLLSKGEMHGGDSPYSLFEGVGGMAYLFLDMVDPSQARFPGYEL
;
A
#
# COMPACT_ATOMS: atom_id res chain seq x y z
N LEU A 1 -14.25 -19.32 -14.95
CA LEU A 1 -13.83 -18.23 -14.04
C LEU A 1 -12.73 -17.36 -14.66
N LEU A 2 -11.56 -17.93 -14.99
CA LEU A 2 -10.42 -17.22 -15.59
C LEU A 2 -10.77 -16.46 -16.89
N TYR A 3 -11.61 -17.04 -17.76
CA TYR A 3 -12.09 -16.34 -18.95
C TYR A 3 -12.82 -15.02 -18.62
N ARG A 4 -13.76 -15.04 -17.66
CA ARG A 4 -14.46 -13.82 -17.22
C ARG A 4 -13.51 -12.81 -16.58
N PHE A 5 -12.54 -13.30 -15.78
CA PHE A 5 -11.50 -12.45 -15.20
C PHE A 5 -10.68 -11.74 -16.28
N HIS A 6 -10.27 -12.47 -17.33
CA HIS A 6 -9.55 -11.91 -18.46
C HIS A 6 -10.38 -10.91 -19.27
N SER A 7 -11.66 -11.21 -19.54
CA SER A 7 -12.56 -10.29 -20.25
C SER A 7 -12.78 -8.97 -19.49
N ILE A 8 -12.99 -9.03 -18.17
CA ILE A 8 -13.15 -7.84 -17.32
C ILE A 8 -11.82 -7.08 -17.24
N GLY A 9 -10.70 -7.79 -17.09
CA GLY A 9 -9.37 -7.22 -17.08
C GLY A 9 -9.02 -6.48 -18.36
N HIS A 10 -9.37 -7.04 -19.51
CA HIS A 10 -9.18 -6.40 -20.80
C HIS A 10 -9.99 -5.11 -20.92
N LEU A 11 -11.23 -5.10 -20.39
CA LEU A 11 -12.06 -3.90 -20.34
C LEU A 11 -11.39 -2.80 -19.48
N ILE A 12 -10.94 -3.16 -18.27
CA ILE A 12 -10.26 -2.23 -17.34
C ILE A 12 -8.96 -1.68 -17.92
N CYS A 13 -8.21 -2.49 -18.67
CA CYS A 13 -6.87 -2.13 -19.12
C CYS A 13 -6.83 -1.46 -20.49
N PHE A 14 -7.72 -1.84 -21.41
CA PHE A 14 -7.56 -1.52 -22.84
C PHE A 14 -8.83 -0.95 -23.50
N SER A 15 -9.98 -1.04 -22.84
CA SER A 15 -11.21 -0.40 -23.33
C SER A 15 -11.33 0.95 -22.64
N GLY A 16 -10.76 1.99 -23.25
CA GLY A 16 -10.78 3.34 -22.71
C GLY A 16 -12.19 3.76 -22.31
N CYS A 17 -12.36 4.20 -21.07
CA CYS A 17 -13.33 5.27 -20.83
C CYS A 17 -12.72 6.51 -21.48
N ASP A 18 -13.11 6.78 -22.73
CA ASP A 18 -12.89 8.05 -23.40
C ASP A 18 -13.55 9.15 -22.57
N GLY A 19 -12.77 9.79 -21.72
CA GLY A 19 -13.19 10.93 -20.91
C GLY A 19 -12.41 10.99 -19.61
N ASP A 20 -11.40 11.87 -19.57
CA ASP A 20 -10.91 12.77 -18.49
C ASP A 20 -11.18 12.51 -17.00
N LEU A 21 -11.72 11.38 -16.59
CA LEU A 21 -11.95 10.98 -15.21
C LEU A 21 -10.82 10.02 -14.86
N GLY A 22 -9.78 10.53 -14.20
CA GLY A 22 -8.56 9.82 -13.79
C GLY A 22 -8.78 8.62 -12.87
N LEU A 23 -9.45 7.58 -13.37
CA LEU A 23 -9.87 6.35 -12.71
C LEU A 23 -8.80 5.23 -12.77
N ASN A 24 -7.67 5.47 -13.42
CA ASN A 24 -6.88 4.37 -13.99
C ASN A 24 -5.70 3.83 -13.15
N TRP A 25 -5.31 4.48 -12.04
CA TRP A 25 -3.99 4.25 -11.42
C TRP A 25 -3.97 3.93 -9.93
N SER A 26 -5.12 3.78 -9.30
CA SER A 26 -5.16 3.49 -7.88
C SER A 26 -4.73 2.05 -7.58
N ALA A 27 -4.12 1.78 -6.43
CA ALA A 27 -3.75 0.41 -6.06
C ALA A 27 -4.97 -0.52 -5.91
N TYR A 28 -6.15 0.05 -5.69
CA TYR A 28 -7.42 -0.68 -5.58
C TYR A 28 -8.35 -0.53 -6.78
N SER A 29 -8.00 0.28 -7.77
CA SER A 29 -8.85 0.49 -8.94
C SER A 29 -8.05 0.84 -10.19
N GLY A 30 -8.53 0.39 -11.35
CA GLY A 30 -7.81 0.55 -12.60
C GLY A 30 -6.73 -0.52 -12.79
N ARG A 31 -5.67 -0.18 -13.53
CA ARG A 31 -4.70 -1.15 -14.04
C ARG A 31 -3.84 -1.78 -12.95
N VAL A 32 -3.53 -1.03 -11.90
CA VAL A 32 -2.64 -1.47 -10.81
C VAL A 32 -3.34 -2.48 -9.90
N GLY A 33 -4.59 -2.22 -9.51
CA GLY A 33 -5.39 -3.19 -8.77
C GLY A 33 -5.65 -4.47 -9.58
N TYR A 34 -5.85 -4.36 -10.89
CA TYR A 34 -5.96 -5.54 -11.76
C TYR A 34 -4.64 -6.32 -11.86
N LEU A 35 -3.50 -5.63 -11.98
CA LEU A 35 -2.17 -6.24 -11.95
C LEU A 35 -1.94 -7.00 -10.65
N TRP A 36 -2.27 -6.40 -9.50
CA TRP A 36 -2.20 -7.06 -8.19
C TRP A 36 -3.08 -8.32 -8.13
N ALA A 37 -4.32 -8.25 -8.64
CA ALA A 37 -5.21 -9.41 -8.69
C ALA A 37 -4.64 -10.55 -9.56
N CYS A 38 -4.00 -10.21 -10.69
CA CYS A 38 -3.32 -11.21 -11.53
C CYS A 38 -2.15 -11.88 -10.79
N LEU A 39 -1.34 -11.09 -10.07
CA LEU A 39 -0.24 -11.60 -9.25
C LEU A 39 -0.75 -12.52 -8.14
N PHE A 40 -1.84 -12.12 -7.46
CA PHE A 40 -2.49 -12.95 -6.45
C PHE A 40 -2.97 -14.30 -7.03
N VAL A 41 -3.59 -14.30 -8.21
CA VAL A 41 -3.99 -15.55 -8.90
C VAL A 41 -2.78 -16.41 -9.21
N ASN A 42 -1.69 -15.84 -9.72
CA ASN A 42 -0.46 -16.59 -9.97
C ASN A 42 0.12 -17.18 -8.69
N LYS A 43 0.09 -16.44 -7.57
CA LYS A 43 0.53 -16.94 -6.26
C LYS A 43 -0.30 -18.16 -5.80
N CYS A 44 -1.63 -18.11 -5.98
CA CYS A 44 -2.53 -19.15 -5.49
C CYS A 44 -2.66 -20.37 -6.41
N VAL A 45 -2.58 -20.18 -7.73
CA VAL A 45 -2.86 -21.23 -8.73
C VAL A 45 -1.58 -21.75 -9.39
N GLY A 46 -0.58 -20.89 -9.58
CA GLY A 46 0.68 -21.23 -10.23
C GLY A 46 1.32 -20.02 -10.88
N ALA A 47 2.63 -19.85 -10.67
CA ALA A 47 3.39 -18.64 -11.00
C ALA A 47 3.27 -18.18 -12.45
N GLU A 48 2.97 -19.10 -13.37
CA GLU A 48 2.95 -18.84 -14.81
C GLU A 48 1.55 -18.61 -15.42
N THR A 49 0.49 -18.64 -14.60
CA THR A 49 -0.91 -18.67 -15.08
C THR A 49 -1.27 -17.46 -15.97
N LEU A 50 -0.82 -16.26 -15.61
CA LEU A 50 -1.19 -14.99 -16.27
C LEU A 50 0.01 -14.17 -16.78
N ILE A 51 1.15 -14.80 -17.11
CA ILE A 51 2.39 -14.08 -17.49
C ILE A 51 2.19 -13.03 -18.60
N SER A 52 1.46 -13.39 -19.67
CA SER A 52 1.25 -12.48 -20.80
C SER A 52 0.48 -11.22 -20.40
N VAL A 53 -0.50 -11.38 -19.51
CA VAL A 53 -1.32 -10.28 -18.98
C VAL A 53 -0.48 -9.39 -18.07
N LEU A 54 0.30 -9.98 -17.16
CA LEU A 54 1.19 -9.22 -16.28
C LEU A 54 2.11 -8.32 -17.10
N ARG A 55 2.78 -8.87 -18.12
CA ARG A 55 3.67 -8.10 -19.00
C ARG A 55 2.97 -6.94 -19.69
N GLN A 56 1.82 -7.19 -20.33
CA GLN A 56 1.09 -6.14 -21.06
C GLN A 56 0.62 -5.01 -20.15
N VAL A 57 0.06 -5.35 -18.98
CA VAL A 57 -0.43 -4.35 -18.03
C VAL A 57 0.71 -3.54 -17.43
N THR A 58 1.82 -4.19 -17.06
CA THR A 58 3.03 -3.51 -16.59
C THR A 58 3.59 -2.55 -17.65
N GLU A 59 3.70 -2.96 -18.91
CA GLU A 59 4.21 -2.11 -19.98
C GLU A 59 3.37 -0.83 -20.17
N GLU A 60 2.04 -0.92 -20.11
CA GLU A 60 1.18 0.26 -20.16
C GLU A 60 1.31 1.14 -18.91
N ILE A 61 1.37 0.57 -17.70
CA ILE A 61 1.61 1.34 -16.46
C ILE A 61 2.89 2.17 -16.56
N ILE A 62 3.99 1.55 -17.02
CA ILE A 62 5.28 2.23 -17.13
C ILE A 62 5.28 3.30 -18.21
N LYS A 63 4.73 3.00 -19.38
CA LYS A 63 4.61 3.95 -20.49
C LYS A 63 3.84 5.20 -20.07
N GLU A 64 2.71 5.03 -19.39
CA GLU A 64 1.92 6.16 -18.90
C GLU A 64 2.62 6.90 -17.76
N GLY A 65 3.19 6.18 -16.79
CA GLY A 65 3.93 6.78 -15.67
C GLY A 65 5.10 7.65 -16.12
N ARG A 66 5.89 7.18 -17.11
CA ARG A 66 6.96 7.96 -17.74
C ARG A 66 6.43 9.17 -18.49
N SER A 67 5.27 9.04 -19.16
CA SER A 67 4.67 10.15 -19.90
C SER A 67 4.19 11.27 -18.96
N MET A 68 3.56 10.91 -17.84
CA MET A 68 3.09 11.87 -16.83
C MET A 68 4.25 12.49 -16.03
N ALA A 69 5.38 11.78 -15.92
CA ALA A 69 6.58 12.29 -15.29
C ALA A 69 7.35 13.32 -16.14
N LYS A 70 7.01 13.52 -17.42
CA LYS A 70 7.69 14.49 -18.29
C LYS A 70 7.66 15.88 -17.63
N ASN A 71 8.85 16.42 -17.36
CA ASN A 71 9.11 17.70 -16.65
C ASN A 71 9.02 17.65 -15.11
N GLY A 72 8.89 16.47 -14.50
CA GLY A 72 8.96 16.27 -13.06
C GLY A 72 10.33 15.78 -12.58
N ASN A 73 10.51 15.76 -11.25
CA ASN A 73 11.72 15.26 -10.59
C ASN A 73 11.67 13.75 -10.26
N SER A 74 10.52 13.11 -10.44
CA SER A 74 10.32 11.66 -10.23
C SER A 74 10.33 10.93 -11.58
N PRO A 75 10.97 9.76 -11.71
CA PRO A 75 10.97 8.97 -12.96
C PRO A 75 9.57 8.53 -13.41
N LEU A 76 8.71 8.19 -12.44
CA LEU A 76 7.30 7.85 -12.67
C LEU A 76 6.40 8.79 -11.87
N MET A 77 5.28 9.16 -12.47
CA MET A 77 4.25 9.98 -11.82
C MET A 77 2.87 9.53 -12.26
N PHE A 78 1.88 9.64 -11.36
CA PHE A 78 0.50 9.23 -11.63
C PHE A 78 -0.47 10.20 -10.97
N GLN A 79 -1.68 10.28 -11.51
CA GLN A 79 -2.73 11.16 -11.02
C GLN A 79 -4.04 10.39 -10.87
N TRP A 80 -4.77 10.65 -9.79
CA TRP A 80 -6.10 10.11 -9.51
C TRP A 80 -7.01 11.25 -9.07
N TYR A 81 -8.17 11.40 -9.70
CA TYR A 81 -9.08 12.56 -9.52
C TYR A 81 -8.36 13.93 -9.49
N GLY A 82 -7.45 14.15 -10.44
CA GLY A 82 -6.76 15.43 -10.56
C GLY A 82 -5.65 15.67 -9.53
N GLN A 83 -5.35 14.72 -8.64
CA GLN A 83 -4.29 14.85 -7.62
C GLN A 83 -3.21 13.78 -7.75
N ARG A 84 -1.98 14.14 -7.43
CA ARG A 84 -0.81 13.24 -7.49
C ARG A 84 -0.53 12.67 -6.11
N TYR A 85 -1.28 11.63 -5.76
CA TYR A 85 -1.18 10.97 -4.46
C TYR A 85 0.13 10.21 -4.29
N TRP A 86 0.59 10.12 -3.04
CA TRP A 86 1.82 9.39 -2.69
C TRP A 86 1.57 8.08 -1.96
N GLY A 87 0.46 7.99 -1.24
CA GLY A 87 0.17 6.85 -0.36
C GLY A 87 -0.15 5.54 -1.07
N ALA A 88 -0.33 4.49 -0.27
CA ALA A 88 -0.53 3.13 -0.74
C ALA A 88 -1.84 2.90 -1.50
N ALA A 89 -2.93 3.61 -1.18
CA ALA A 89 -4.23 3.33 -1.79
C ALA A 89 -4.37 3.85 -3.22
N HIS A 90 -3.92 5.09 -3.45
CA HIS A 90 -4.20 5.81 -4.70
C HIS A 90 -2.96 6.46 -5.31
N GLY A 91 -1.79 6.26 -4.71
CA GLY A 91 -0.59 7.00 -5.03
C GLY A 91 0.62 6.15 -5.37
N LEU A 92 1.75 6.84 -5.52
CA LEU A 92 3.02 6.26 -5.97
C LEU A 92 3.41 5.03 -5.15
N ALA A 93 3.32 5.07 -3.81
CA ALA A 93 3.71 3.94 -2.96
C ALA A 93 2.91 2.67 -3.28
N GLY A 94 1.62 2.81 -3.57
CA GLY A 94 0.76 1.71 -4.00
C GLY A 94 1.22 1.08 -5.31
N ILE A 95 1.44 1.93 -6.30
CA ILE A 95 1.83 1.52 -7.65
C ILE A 95 3.21 0.85 -7.64
N MET A 96 4.19 1.46 -6.96
CA MET A 96 5.53 0.92 -6.85
C MET A 96 5.53 -0.42 -6.10
N HIS A 97 4.69 -0.56 -5.07
CA HIS A 97 4.56 -1.83 -4.33
C HIS A 97 4.17 -2.99 -5.24
N VAL A 98 3.17 -2.79 -6.11
CA VAL A 98 2.71 -3.84 -7.04
C VAL A 98 3.73 -4.09 -8.14
N LEU A 99 4.38 -3.05 -8.66
CA LEU A 99 5.41 -3.21 -9.71
C LEU A 99 6.60 -4.03 -9.22
N MET A 100 6.97 -3.94 -7.94
CA MET A 100 8.04 -4.74 -7.34
C MET A 100 7.74 -6.25 -7.26
N ASP A 101 6.48 -6.68 -7.41
CA ASP A 101 6.13 -8.11 -7.50
C ASP A 101 6.23 -8.68 -8.92
N VAL A 102 6.51 -7.82 -9.91
CA VAL A 102 6.68 -8.23 -11.30
C VAL A 102 8.17 -8.39 -11.60
N GLN A 103 8.51 -9.32 -12.49
CA GLN A 103 9.86 -9.38 -13.05
C GLN A 103 10.11 -8.19 -13.99
N LEU A 104 10.70 -7.12 -13.45
CA LEU A 104 10.96 -5.88 -14.17
C LEU A 104 12.20 -5.97 -15.05
N LYS A 105 12.17 -5.25 -16.19
CA LYS A 105 13.38 -4.96 -16.97
C LYS A 105 14.29 -4.01 -16.17
N PRO A 106 15.62 -4.03 -16.35
CA PRO A 106 16.53 -3.21 -15.54
C PRO A 106 16.21 -1.70 -15.56
N ASP A 107 15.87 -1.14 -16.72
CA ASP A 107 15.49 0.27 -16.86
C ASP A 107 14.22 0.61 -16.07
N VAL A 108 13.25 -0.31 -16.05
CA VAL A 108 12.00 -0.15 -15.31
C VAL A 108 12.24 -0.29 -13.80
N ALA A 109 13.10 -1.21 -13.39
CA ALA A 109 13.48 -1.36 -11.99
C ALA A 109 14.15 -0.08 -11.44
N GLU A 110 15.00 0.57 -12.24
CA GLU A 110 15.61 1.85 -11.87
C GLU A 110 14.60 3.00 -11.77
N ASP A 111 13.58 3.03 -12.64
CA ASP A 111 12.50 4.01 -12.52
C ASP A 111 11.69 3.83 -11.23
N VAL A 112 11.36 2.57 -10.89
CA VAL A 112 10.67 2.24 -9.63
C VAL A 112 11.51 2.63 -8.43
N ARG A 113 12.80 2.26 -8.43
CA ARG A 113 13.77 2.63 -7.38
C ARG A 113 13.88 4.15 -7.23
N GLY A 114 14.05 4.88 -8.34
CA GLY A 114 14.16 6.34 -8.34
C GLY A 114 12.88 7.04 -7.88
N THR A 115 11.71 6.49 -8.21
CA THR A 115 10.41 7.00 -7.73
C THR A 115 10.25 6.81 -6.22
N LEU A 116 10.68 5.68 -5.67
CA LEU A 116 10.69 5.47 -4.22
C LEU A 116 11.66 6.39 -3.50
N LYS A 117 12.87 6.62 -4.07
CA LYS A 117 13.81 7.62 -3.54
C LYS A 117 13.27 9.03 -3.60
N TYR A 118 12.51 9.37 -4.65
CA TYR A 118 11.80 10.64 -4.73
C TYR A 118 10.81 10.81 -3.56
N ILE A 119 10.01 9.78 -3.24
CA ILE A 119 9.11 9.79 -2.07
C ILE A 119 9.90 10.00 -0.77
N ILE A 120 10.99 9.26 -0.57
CA ILE A 120 11.88 9.37 0.59
C ILE A 120 12.42 10.80 0.75
N ASN A 121 12.93 11.41 -0.33
CA ASN A 121 13.60 12.70 -0.30
C ASN A 121 12.66 13.88 -0.09
N ASN A 122 11.35 13.68 -0.25
CA ASN A 122 10.36 14.74 -0.09
C ASN A 122 9.38 14.47 1.08
N ARG A 123 9.73 13.56 2.00
CA ARG A 123 8.97 13.33 3.24
C ARG A 123 9.04 14.53 4.20
N PHE A 124 8.15 14.58 5.18
CA PHE A 124 8.21 15.57 6.25
C PHE A 124 9.45 15.34 7.14
N PRO A 125 9.99 16.39 7.81
CA PRO A 125 11.17 16.26 8.66
C PRO A 125 11.06 15.20 9.77
N ASN A 126 9.84 14.88 10.21
CA ASN A 126 9.59 13.87 11.23
C ASN A 126 9.45 12.43 10.69
N GLY A 127 9.61 12.22 9.38
CA GLY A 127 9.49 10.90 8.76
C GLY A 127 8.10 10.55 8.20
N ASN A 128 7.07 11.38 8.42
CA ASN A 128 5.75 11.15 7.82
C ASN A 128 5.73 11.57 6.34
N TYR A 129 4.71 11.15 5.60
CA TYR A 129 4.58 11.43 4.17
C TYR A 129 3.39 12.36 3.87
N PRO A 130 3.54 13.31 2.94
CA PRO A 130 2.42 14.04 2.35
C PRO A 130 1.39 13.10 1.72
N ALA A 131 0.13 13.52 1.72
CA ALA A 131 -0.93 12.79 1.02
C ALA A 131 -0.73 12.82 -0.51
N SER A 132 -0.32 13.98 -1.04
CA SER A 132 -0.15 14.25 -2.46
C SER A 132 0.87 15.37 -2.71
N GLU A 133 1.26 15.57 -3.98
CA GLU A 133 2.08 16.72 -4.41
C GLU A 133 1.44 18.06 -4.03
N GLU A 134 0.12 18.12 -4.08
CA GLU A 134 -0.66 19.33 -3.82
C GLU A 134 -0.78 19.65 -2.32
N ASP A 135 -0.58 18.66 -1.44
CA ASP A 135 -0.74 18.80 0.01
C ASP A 135 0.54 18.50 0.81
N ARG A 136 1.60 19.25 0.50
CA ARG A 136 2.92 19.14 1.15
C ARG A 136 3.04 19.91 2.47
N ARG A 137 1.94 20.43 3.03
CA ARG A 137 1.97 21.27 4.26
C ARG A 137 1.24 20.66 5.45
N ARG A 138 0.30 19.74 5.21
CA ARG A 138 -0.54 19.18 6.26
C ARG A 138 -0.05 17.80 6.67
N ASP A 139 0.68 17.77 7.77
CA ASP A 139 1.17 16.53 8.37
C ASP A 139 0.20 16.05 9.47
N PHE A 140 -0.84 15.32 9.07
CA PHE A 140 -1.82 14.78 10.03
C PHE A 140 -2.26 13.34 9.75
N LEU A 141 -2.16 12.86 8.51
CA LEU A 141 -2.57 11.52 8.14
C LEU A 141 -1.48 10.51 8.51
N VAL A 142 -1.82 9.55 9.36
CA VAL A 142 -0.95 8.41 9.75
C VAL A 142 -1.72 7.13 9.45
N HIS A 143 -2.07 6.96 8.18
CA HIS A 143 -2.94 5.92 7.67
C HIS A 143 -2.20 5.11 6.62
N TRP A 144 -2.55 3.83 6.46
CA TRP A 144 -2.02 3.03 5.36
C TRP A 144 -2.33 3.66 3.99
N CYS A 145 -3.57 4.13 3.77
CA CYS A 145 -4.00 4.63 2.45
C CYS A 145 -3.24 5.87 1.94
N HIS A 146 -2.69 6.68 2.84
CA HIS A 146 -1.96 7.91 2.52
C HIS A 146 -0.47 7.84 2.90
N GLY A 147 -0.01 6.74 3.49
CA GLY A 147 1.39 6.53 3.89
C GLY A 147 2.16 5.64 2.91
N ALA A 148 3.48 5.61 3.08
CA ALA A 148 4.40 4.74 2.35
C ALA A 148 5.15 3.64 3.17
N PRO A 149 5.00 3.48 4.51
CA PRO A 149 5.94 2.67 5.30
C PRO A 149 6.06 1.22 4.81
N GLY A 150 4.95 0.52 4.60
CA GLY A 150 4.97 -0.88 4.14
C GLY A 150 5.62 -1.07 2.77
N THR A 151 5.47 -0.09 1.86
CA THR A 151 6.14 -0.11 0.56
C THR A 151 7.66 0.00 0.69
N LEU A 152 8.14 0.85 1.59
CA LEU A 152 9.57 1.09 1.77
C LEU A 152 10.27 -0.12 2.40
N VAL A 153 9.60 -0.83 3.31
CA VAL A 153 10.09 -2.10 3.85
C VAL A 153 10.30 -3.12 2.73
N LYS A 154 9.29 -3.29 1.86
CA LYS A 154 9.41 -4.17 0.68
C LYS A 154 10.53 -3.74 -0.26
N ALA A 155 10.68 -2.43 -0.49
CA ALA A 155 11.75 -1.90 -1.33
C ALA A 155 13.13 -2.27 -0.78
N ALA A 156 13.32 -2.31 0.53
CA ALA A 156 14.57 -2.77 1.13
C ALA A 156 14.86 -4.24 0.81
N GLU A 157 13.85 -5.11 0.85
CA GLU A 157 13.97 -6.54 0.51
C GLU A 157 14.29 -6.75 -0.97
N VAL A 158 13.62 -5.99 -1.86
CA VAL A 158 13.74 -6.14 -3.31
C VAL A 158 15.05 -5.53 -3.84
N PHE A 159 15.45 -4.37 -3.33
CA PHE A 159 16.59 -3.62 -3.84
C PHE A 159 17.87 -3.79 -3.02
N GLY A 160 17.78 -4.31 -1.79
CA GLY A 160 18.92 -4.50 -0.90
C GLY A 160 19.57 -3.22 -0.39
N GLU A 161 18.91 -2.07 -0.52
CA GLU A 161 19.46 -0.77 -0.11
C GLU A 161 18.98 -0.37 1.29
N ARG A 162 19.94 -0.06 2.18
CA ARG A 162 19.68 0.35 3.55
C ARG A 162 18.81 1.62 3.66
N GLU A 163 18.92 2.54 2.70
CA GLU A 163 18.13 3.78 2.66
C GLU A 163 16.61 3.51 2.72
N PHE A 164 16.13 2.47 2.03
CA PHE A 164 14.72 2.10 2.04
C PHE A 164 14.29 1.58 3.41
N LEU A 165 15.13 0.75 4.03
CA LEU A 165 14.85 0.21 5.37
C LEU A 165 14.80 1.34 6.40
N GLU A 166 15.79 2.23 6.40
CA GLU A 166 15.83 3.39 7.31
C GLU A 166 14.63 4.31 7.15
N ALA A 167 14.18 4.54 5.91
CA ALA A 167 12.98 5.31 5.65
C ALA A 167 11.71 4.59 6.17
N GLY A 168 11.62 3.28 5.99
CA GLY A 168 10.54 2.46 6.55
C GLY A 168 10.52 2.48 8.08
N GLU A 169 11.68 2.44 8.73
CA GLU A 169 11.83 2.51 10.19
C GLU A 169 11.44 3.88 10.75
N ALA A 170 11.88 4.97 10.11
CA ALA A 170 11.49 6.32 10.48
C ALA A 170 9.96 6.52 10.35
N ALA A 171 9.36 5.99 9.29
CA ALA A 171 7.92 6.03 9.09
C ALA A 171 7.17 5.20 10.15
N ALA A 172 7.73 4.05 10.56
CA ALA A 172 7.18 3.25 11.65
C ALA A 172 7.27 3.93 13.01
N GLU A 173 8.30 4.73 13.26
CA GLU A 173 8.39 5.57 14.47
C GLU A 173 7.24 6.59 14.52
N VAL A 174 6.87 7.19 13.39
CA VAL A 174 5.68 8.04 13.30
C VAL A 174 4.41 7.24 13.63
N VAL A 175 4.25 6.05 13.05
CA VAL A 175 3.10 5.17 13.33
C VAL A 175 3.06 4.78 14.80
N TRP A 176 4.19 4.47 15.42
CA TRP A 176 4.25 4.16 16.84
C TRP A 176 3.78 5.32 17.72
N ASN A 177 4.21 6.54 17.41
CA ASN A 177 3.91 7.72 18.21
C ASN A 177 2.51 8.32 17.95
N ARG A 178 1.96 8.15 16.74
CA ARG A 178 0.74 8.86 16.27
C ARG A 178 -0.32 7.94 15.67
N GLY A 179 -0.03 6.65 15.49
CA GLY A 179 -0.86 5.69 14.76
C GLY A 179 -1.93 4.98 15.59
N LEU A 180 -2.09 5.33 16.87
CA LEU A 180 -3.23 4.89 17.69
C LEU A 180 -4.48 5.75 17.36
N LEU A 181 -5.02 5.51 16.18
CA LEU A 181 -6.10 6.31 15.59
C LEU A 181 -7.44 6.12 16.32
N LYS A 182 -8.39 7.03 16.07
CA LYS A 182 -9.78 6.90 16.55
C LYS A 182 -10.65 6.13 15.55
N GLN A 183 -10.07 5.15 14.87
CA GLN A 183 -10.72 4.31 13.85
C GLN A 183 -10.22 2.87 13.99
N VAL A 184 -11.11 1.89 13.82
CA VAL A 184 -10.78 0.47 14.03
C VAL A 184 -10.12 -0.19 12.82
N GLY A 185 -10.51 0.17 11.60
CA GLY A 185 -10.26 -0.59 10.38
C GLY A 185 -8.82 -0.71 9.88
N ILE A 186 -8.69 -1.29 8.68
CA ILE A 186 -7.42 -1.58 7.99
C ILE A 186 -6.95 -0.40 7.13
N CYS A 187 -7.85 0.31 6.44
CA CYS A 187 -7.48 1.37 5.52
C CYS A 187 -6.83 2.58 6.22
N HIS A 188 -7.44 3.00 7.34
CA HIS A 188 -7.06 4.18 8.10
C HIS A 188 -7.46 4.02 9.57
N GLY A 189 -7.13 2.87 10.15
CA GLY A 189 -7.41 2.55 11.55
C GLY A 189 -6.24 1.85 12.22
N ILE A 190 -6.42 1.54 13.50
CA ILE A 190 -5.41 0.89 14.33
C ILE A 190 -5.03 -0.47 13.74
N SER A 191 -6.00 -1.22 13.19
CA SER A 191 -5.73 -2.56 12.66
C SER A 191 -4.74 -2.51 11.50
N GLY A 192 -4.89 -1.53 10.59
CA GLY A 192 -3.98 -1.34 9.47
C GLY A 192 -2.60 -0.87 9.89
N ASN A 193 -2.53 0.03 10.87
CA ASN A 193 -1.26 0.57 11.36
C ASN A 193 -0.40 -0.49 12.04
N ALA A 194 -0.99 -1.51 12.67
CA ALA A 194 -0.26 -2.64 13.24
C ALA A 194 0.57 -3.40 12.18
N TYR A 195 0.11 -3.44 10.93
CA TYR A 195 0.83 -4.13 9.86
C TYR A 195 2.16 -3.49 9.50
N VAL A 196 2.36 -2.20 9.77
CA VAL A 196 3.67 -1.55 9.54
C VAL A 196 4.75 -2.21 10.41
N SER A 197 4.44 -2.43 11.69
CA SER A 197 5.34 -3.14 12.59
C SER A 197 5.47 -4.62 12.22
N LEU A 198 4.40 -5.27 11.72
CA LEU A 198 4.51 -6.65 11.22
C LEU A 198 5.44 -6.74 10.00
N SER A 199 5.34 -5.84 9.04
CA SER A 199 6.23 -5.82 7.87
C SER A 199 7.69 -5.64 8.27
N LEU A 200 7.99 -4.73 9.19
CA LEU A 200 9.35 -4.55 9.71
C LEU A 200 9.85 -5.76 10.51
N TYR A 201 8.98 -6.39 11.31
CA TYR A 201 9.35 -7.61 12.02
C TYR A 201 9.76 -8.72 11.04
N ARG A 202 9.00 -8.92 9.96
CA ARG A 202 9.32 -9.93 8.94
C ARG A 202 10.63 -9.61 8.21
N ALA A 203 10.84 -8.35 7.84
CA ALA A 203 12.03 -7.93 7.10
C ALA A 203 13.32 -7.97 7.95
N THR A 204 13.22 -7.71 9.26
CA THR A 204 14.39 -7.52 10.14
C THR A 204 14.60 -8.58 11.20
N GLY A 205 13.57 -9.37 11.52
CA GLY A 205 13.56 -10.30 12.65
C GLY A 205 13.59 -9.63 14.04
N ARG A 206 13.52 -8.29 14.11
CA ARG A 206 13.69 -7.54 15.35
C ARG A 206 12.44 -7.55 16.22
N ASN A 207 12.59 -8.04 17.46
CA ASN A 207 11.49 -8.26 18.38
C ASN A 207 10.80 -6.96 18.85
N GLU A 208 11.44 -5.79 18.76
CA GLU A 208 10.77 -4.53 19.08
C GLU A 208 9.55 -4.28 18.19
N TYR A 209 9.62 -4.62 16.90
CA TYR A 209 8.51 -4.43 15.98
C TYR A 209 7.39 -5.43 16.24
N LEU A 210 7.73 -6.67 16.59
CA LEU A 210 6.73 -7.63 17.04
C LEU A 210 6.02 -7.14 18.32
N HIS A 211 6.75 -6.53 19.25
CA HIS A 211 6.17 -5.94 20.45
C HIS A 211 5.22 -4.78 20.12
N GLN A 212 5.59 -3.90 19.19
CA GLN A 212 4.70 -2.81 18.72
C GLN A 212 3.40 -3.35 18.10
N ALA A 213 3.49 -4.33 17.20
CA ALA A 213 2.31 -4.97 16.60
C ALA A 213 1.39 -5.59 17.66
N LYS A 214 1.99 -6.29 18.64
CA LYS A 214 1.26 -6.84 19.80
C LYS A 214 0.60 -5.75 20.64
N ALA A 215 1.23 -4.60 20.83
CA ALA A 215 0.66 -3.49 21.59
C ALA A 215 -0.60 -2.92 20.90
N PHE A 216 -0.56 -2.70 19.58
CA PHE A 216 -1.73 -2.28 18.81
C PHE A 216 -2.88 -3.30 18.89
N ALA A 217 -2.58 -4.59 18.67
CA ALA A 217 -3.58 -5.65 18.77
C ALA A 217 -4.16 -5.77 20.19
N SER A 218 -3.32 -5.66 21.23
CA SER A 218 -3.76 -5.70 22.64
C SER A 218 -4.65 -4.51 23.00
N PHE A 219 -4.34 -3.32 22.49
CA PHE A 219 -5.20 -2.15 22.67
C PHE A 219 -6.59 -2.38 22.05
N LEU A 220 -6.66 -2.93 20.84
CA LEU A 220 -7.92 -3.26 20.18
C LEU A 220 -8.71 -4.32 20.97
N LEU A 221 -8.03 -5.35 21.49
CA LEU A 221 -8.63 -6.40 22.28
C LEU A 221 -9.21 -5.88 23.62
N ASP A 222 -8.47 -5.04 24.34
CA ASP A 222 -8.88 -4.53 25.67
C ASP A 222 -9.87 -3.37 25.59
N LYS A 223 -9.66 -2.44 24.65
CA LYS A 223 -10.40 -1.16 24.57
C LYS A 223 -11.34 -1.07 23.37
N GLY A 224 -11.06 -1.75 22.26
CA GLY A 224 -11.74 -1.55 20.98
C GLY A 224 -13.26 -1.61 21.10
N HIS A 225 -13.80 -2.71 21.65
CA HIS A 225 -15.25 -2.87 21.79
C HIS A 225 -15.92 -1.78 22.65
N LYS A 226 -15.27 -1.39 23.77
CA LYS A 226 -15.78 -0.33 24.65
C LYS A 226 -15.78 1.03 23.94
N LEU A 227 -14.68 1.38 23.28
CA LEU A 227 -14.56 2.66 22.57
C LEU A 227 -15.54 2.76 21.40
N LEU A 228 -15.75 1.66 20.66
CA LEU A 228 -16.76 1.58 19.60
C LEU A 228 -18.18 1.78 20.16
N SER A 229 -18.54 1.08 21.24
CA SER A 229 -19.88 1.19 21.85
C SER A 229 -20.22 2.60 22.36
N LYS A 230 -19.20 3.37 22.75
CA LYS A 230 -19.33 4.76 23.23
C LYS A 230 -19.27 5.80 22.12
N GLY A 231 -18.95 5.40 20.89
CA GLY A 231 -18.70 6.34 19.78
C GLY A 231 -17.39 7.13 19.91
N GLU A 232 -16.48 6.73 20.81
CA GLU A 232 -15.16 7.35 20.99
C GLU A 232 -14.14 6.87 19.93
N MET A 233 -14.41 5.73 19.32
CA MET A 233 -13.70 5.17 18.16
C MET A 233 -14.71 4.93 17.04
N HIS A 234 -14.39 5.33 15.81
CA HIS A 234 -15.22 5.12 14.64
C HIS A 234 -15.10 3.67 14.16
N GLY A 235 -16.25 3.03 13.92
CA GLY A 235 -16.34 1.65 13.44
C GLY A 235 -16.20 1.47 11.94
N GLY A 236 -16.04 2.56 11.17
CA GLY A 236 -16.10 2.56 9.71
C GLY A 236 -17.53 2.80 9.21
N ASP A 237 -17.65 3.35 7.99
CA ASP A 237 -18.97 3.62 7.36
C ASP A 237 -19.69 2.31 7.03
N SER A 238 -18.91 1.26 6.71
CA SER A 238 -19.35 -0.13 6.65
C SER A 238 -18.77 -0.93 7.83
N PRO A 239 -19.46 -1.02 8.98
CA PRO A 239 -18.86 -1.45 10.25
C PRO A 239 -18.35 -2.90 10.29
N TYR A 240 -18.82 -3.76 9.40
CA TYR A 240 -18.42 -5.17 9.30
C TYR A 240 -17.50 -5.46 8.11
N SER A 241 -17.14 -4.44 7.34
CA SER A 241 -16.27 -4.59 6.17
C SER A 241 -14.83 -4.95 6.57
N LEU A 242 -14.08 -5.51 5.60
CA LEU A 242 -12.66 -5.80 5.77
C LEU A 242 -11.82 -4.53 5.93
N PHE A 243 -12.07 -3.50 5.12
CA PHE A 243 -11.19 -2.34 5.04
C PHE A 243 -11.48 -1.25 6.07
N GLU A 244 -12.73 -1.07 6.48
CA GLU A 244 -13.12 0.01 7.41
C GLU A 244 -13.52 -0.52 8.77
N GLY A 245 -14.08 -1.73 8.79
CA GLY A 245 -14.81 -2.26 9.92
C GLY A 245 -14.06 -3.25 10.80
N VAL A 246 -14.82 -3.90 11.67
CA VAL A 246 -14.34 -4.96 12.58
C VAL A 246 -13.90 -6.22 11.83
N GLY A 247 -14.29 -6.39 10.56
CA GLY A 247 -13.78 -7.47 9.71
C GLY A 247 -12.25 -7.38 9.55
N GLY A 248 -11.73 -6.16 9.38
CA GLY A 248 -10.29 -5.92 9.34
C GLY A 248 -9.58 -6.14 10.68
N MET A 249 -10.22 -5.79 11.79
CA MET A 249 -9.72 -6.09 13.13
C MET A 249 -9.62 -7.60 13.38
N ALA A 250 -10.65 -8.35 13.00
CA ALA A 250 -10.63 -9.81 13.09
C ALA A 250 -9.52 -10.41 12.23
N TYR A 251 -9.31 -9.88 11.01
CA TYR A 251 -8.23 -10.30 10.12
C TYR A 251 -6.85 -10.08 10.77
N LEU A 252 -6.59 -8.91 11.36
CA LEU A 252 -5.36 -8.65 12.10
C LEU A 252 -5.15 -9.69 13.23
N PHE A 253 -6.19 -9.98 14.02
CA PHE A 253 -6.05 -10.93 15.12
C PHE A 253 -5.71 -12.35 14.65
N LEU A 254 -6.24 -12.77 13.51
CA LEU A 254 -5.87 -14.06 12.90
C LEU A 254 -4.40 -14.06 12.45
N ASP A 255 -3.96 -12.99 11.78
CA ASP A 255 -2.56 -12.84 11.36
C ASP A 255 -1.58 -12.77 12.53
N MET A 256 -2.00 -12.24 13.69
CA MET A 256 -1.18 -12.19 14.90
C MET A 256 -0.91 -13.58 15.52
N VAL A 257 -1.61 -14.64 15.07
CA VAL A 257 -1.32 -16.02 15.49
C VAL A 257 0.03 -16.50 14.94
N ASP A 258 0.37 -16.10 13.71
CA ASP A 258 1.69 -16.32 13.11
C ASP A 258 2.22 -15.01 12.48
N PRO A 259 2.82 -14.12 13.31
CA PRO A 259 3.31 -12.82 12.86
C PRO A 259 4.37 -12.88 11.76
N SER A 260 5.05 -14.02 11.60
CA SER A 260 6.05 -14.21 10.54
C SER A 260 5.41 -14.37 9.15
N GLN A 261 4.16 -14.84 9.11
CA GLN A 261 3.38 -15.04 7.90
C GLN A 261 2.34 -13.95 7.64
N ALA A 262 2.08 -13.09 8.62
CA ALA A 262 1.13 -11.98 8.48
C ALA A 262 1.39 -11.16 7.22
N ARG A 263 0.34 -10.72 6.53
CA ARG A 263 0.40 -9.90 5.30
C ARG A 263 -0.79 -8.95 5.26
N PHE A 264 -0.53 -7.66 4.99
CA PHE A 264 -1.59 -6.67 4.85
C PHE A 264 -2.57 -7.12 3.75
N PRO A 265 -3.87 -7.29 4.06
CA PRO A 265 -4.82 -7.89 3.13
C PRO A 265 -5.04 -6.99 1.92
N GLY A 266 -4.97 -7.58 0.72
CA GLY A 266 -5.16 -6.83 -0.53
C GLY A 266 -4.00 -5.92 -0.90
N TYR A 267 -2.83 -6.08 -0.26
CA TYR A 267 -1.65 -5.27 -0.56
C TYR A 267 -0.38 -6.11 -0.62
N GLU A 268 0.00 -6.77 0.48
CA GLU A 268 1.21 -7.60 0.51
C GLU A 268 0.92 -9.02 -0.02
N LEU A 269 1.84 -9.54 -0.84
CA LEU A 269 1.84 -10.91 -1.36
C LEU A 269 2.82 -11.82 -0.63
#